data_AF-A0A7X7F1M0-F1
#
_entry.id   AF-A0A7X7F1M0-F1
#
_cell.length_a   1.000
_cell.length_b   1.000
_cell.length_c   1.000
_cell.angle_alpha   90.00
_cell.angle_beta   90.00
_cell.angle_gamma   90.00
#
_symmetry.space_group_name_H-M   'P 1'
#
loop_
_entity.id
_entity.type
_entity.pdbx_description
1 polymer ?
#
loop_
_entity_poly.entity_id
_entity_poly.type
_entity_poly.pdbx_seq_one_letter_code
_entity_poly.pdbx_strand_id
1 'polypeptide(L)'
;MKRRPFEESPPHREHLGHTVAWTRVVLGLILALPAPLVGCSSRSSDGPPPAKRTTVPEKTVKPSTSDDVALPVGYPLVEDRDVWETVRAMGHKLGHQNVRVRRVTDGGRDEVRIESTSHAAFLRFGQPVAINTALTSRETRDGRLIDFEATQTLGPSPTRTRGRVEGDRLYLEITGQGQKRTVELPWSERDGGLQTVEFSLLARPMRPGETRTLRGLMPVFHQTATVRITARGYEEVQLLDGVKRLLRVESSFLLSDGQTIDGTLWIDERGETLKTLVEGALRQETYRCGRDEALDEQGLGTLDIGLLSMVALERRIPWPHASRRIRYRASLADGDPAAAFVSGFSQQVKSLGPHSAELTVLAVRPDEPKALPADANDAPTPDDLAPNSRIQSDDQQVRSMARAAVEGKRGDWEKAVALERYVHENIHDKNLSQALASAAEVARSRAGDCTEHAVLLAAMARAEGLPARVAIGLVYVEQPQEPRHAFGYHMWTEIFVEDRWIPMDATLGLGGIGGAHLKLAHANLKDADAMNPFLPVIKVLGQLKLEVLDCE
;
A
#
# COMPACT_ATOMS: atom_id res chain seq x y z
N MET A 1 -7.97 12.53 -77.63
CA MET A 1 -8.58 11.74 -76.52
C MET A 1 -7.65 11.82 -75.32
N LYS A 2 -8.03 12.61 -74.30
CA LYS A 2 -7.23 12.87 -73.09
C LYS A 2 -7.30 11.67 -72.14
N ARG A 3 -6.17 11.15 -71.66
CA ARG A 3 -6.11 10.31 -70.44
C ARG A 3 -5.40 11.11 -69.35
N ARG A 4 -6.08 11.25 -68.21
CA ARG A 4 -5.58 11.90 -66.98
C ARG A 4 -4.65 10.92 -66.22
N PRO A 5 -3.67 11.40 -65.45
CA PRO A 5 -2.97 10.60 -64.45
C PRO A 5 -3.79 10.52 -63.15
N PHE A 6 -3.63 9.41 -62.45
CA PHE A 6 -4.15 9.15 -61.10
C PHE A 6 -3.45 10.07 -60.09
N GLU A 7 -4.24 10.77 -59.26
CA GLU A 7 -3.77 11.47 -58.06
C GLU A 7 -3.51 10.45 -56.94
N GLU A 8 -2.35 10.59 -56.28
CA GLU A 8 -2.01 9.94 -55.02
C GLU A 8 -2.81 10.56 -53.87
N SER A 9 -3.49 9.73 -53.08
CA SER A 9 -4.07 10.12 -51.78
C SER A 9 -2.98 10.08 -50.70
N PRO A 10 -2.96 11.04 -49.74
CA PRO A 10 -1.95 11.09 -48.68
C PRO A 10 -2.21 10.02 -47.59
N PRO A 11 -1.19 9.64 -46.79
CA PRO A 11 -1.35 8.61 -45.78
C PRO A 11 -2.24 9.07 -44.63
N HIS A 12 -3.14 8.18 -44.21
CA HIS A 12 -3.97 8.29 -43.02
C HIS A 12 -3.11 8.57 -41.79
N ARG A 13 -3.38 9.67 -41.09
CA ARG A 13 -2.93 9.90 -39.72
C ARG A 13 -3.60 8.87 -38.81
N GLU A 14 -2.80 8.04 -38.14
CA GLU A 14 -3.24 7.19 -37.05
C GLU A 14 -3.80 8.05 -35.91
N HIS A 15 -5.09 7.90 -35.64
CA HIS A 15 -5.71 8.45 -34.44
C HIS A 15 -5.40 7.52 -33.26
N LEU A 16 -4.35 7.88 -32.50
CA LEU A 16 -4.03 7.26 -31.22
C LEU A 16 -5.11 7.65 -30.21
N GLY A 17 -5.80 6.67 -29.65
CA GLY A 17 -6.79 6.84 -28.59
C GLY A 17 -6.20 6.45 -27.23
N HIS A 18 -6.25 7.37 -26.26
CA HIS A 18 -5.57 7.31 -24.96
C HIS A 18 -6.49 6.82 -23.78
N THR A 19 -6.10 6.11 -22.70
CA THR A 19 -5.88 6.63 -21.30
C THR A 19 -6.11 5.50 -20.23
N VAL A 20 -5.50 5.50 -18.98
CA VAL A 20 -5.79 4.55 -17.83
C VAL A 20 -5.40 5.00 -16.38
N ALA A 21 -6.27 5.37 -15.42
CA ALA A 21 -5.84 6.00 -14.14
C ALA A 21 -5.50 5.08 -12.95
N TRP A 22 -6.20 3.97 -12.70
CA TRP A 22 -6.10 3.31 -11.38
C TRP A 22 -5.18 2.07 -11.34
N THR A 23 -4.92 1.39 -12.47
CA THR A 23 -3.86 0.33 -12.52
C THR A 23 -2.50 0.87 -12.11
N ARG A 24 -2.33 2.19 -12.20
CA ARG A 24 -1.15 2.97 -11.79
C ARG A 24 -0.89 2.93 -10.28
N VAL A 25 -1.88 2.63 -9.43
CA VAL A 25 -1.77 2.67 -7.96
C VAL A 25 -1.13 1.39 -7.36
N VAL A 26 -1.28 0.25 -8.03
CA VAL A 26 -0.90 -1.08 -7.51
C VAL A 26 0.61 -1.21 -7.26
N LEU A 27 1.41 -0.50 -8.05
CA LEU A 27 2.87 -0.64 -8.00
C LEU A 27 3.48 0.00 -6.75
N GLY A 28 2.97 1.16 -6.30
CA GLY A 28 3.49 1.89 -5.13
C GLY A 28 3.38 1.13 -3.80
N LEU A 29 2.43 0.20 -3.68
CA LEU A 29 2.20 -0.60 -2.46
C LEU A 29 3.21 -1.70 -2.24
N ILE A 30 3.74 -2.27 -3.32
CA ILE A 30 4.69 -3.38 -3.24
C ILE A 30 6.11 -2.84 -2.93
N LEU A 31 6.35 -1.56 -3.22
CA LEU A 31 7.56 -0.83 -2.85
C LEU A 31 7.69 -0.59 -1.34
N ALA A 32 6.59 -0.73 -0.59
CA ALA A 32 6.49 -0.51 0.85
C ALA A 32 6.89 -1.74 1.70
N LEU A 33 7.33 -2.84 1.08
CA LEU A 33 7.64 -4.07 1.80
C LEU A 33 8.95 -3.96 2.60
N PRO A 34 9.01 -4.52 3.80
CA PRO A 34 9.91 -4.04 4.84
C PRO A 34 11.33 -4.67 4.83
N ALA A 35 12.35 -4.04 5.40
CA ALA A 35 13.76 -4.43 5.35
C ALA A 35 14.16 -5.45 6.43
N PRO A 36 15.20 -6.28 6.23
CA PRO A 36 15.70 -7.18 7.27
C PRO A 36 16.57 -6.47 8.33
N LEU A 37 16.49 -6.92 9.59
CA LEU A 37 17.35 -6.49 10.71
C LEU A 37 18.48 -7.50 11.02
N VAL A 38 19.59 -6.95 11.56
CA VAL A 38 20.77 -7.68 12.09
C VAL A 38 21.31 -6.98 13.36
N GLY A 39 21.24 -7.62 14.55
CA GLY A 39 22.12 -7.38 15.74
C GLY A 39 21.57 -6.56 16.94
N CYS A 40 22.06 -6.80 18.19
CA CYS A 40 21.51 -6.27 19.49
C CYS A 40 22.55 -6.06 20.63
N SER A 41 22.27 -5.20 21.64
CA SER A 41 22.39 -5.39 23.14
C SER A 41 22.31 -4.05 23.95
N SER A 42 22.28 -4.04 25.30
CA SER A 42 21.59 -3.03 26.17
C SER A 42 22.36 -2.46 27.39
N ARG A 43 21.90 -1.33 27.98
CA ARG A 43 21.74 -1.05 29.46
C ARG A 43 21.25 0.39 29.83
N SER A 44 20.51 0.47 30.95
CA SER A 44 19.54 1.49 31.44
C SER A 44 19.94 2.27 32.73
N SER A 45 19.30 3.42 33.06
CA SER A 45 18.70 3.73 34.40
C SER A 45 18.03 5.14 34.56
N ASP A 46 16.72 5.13 34.84
CA ASP A 46 15.81 5.90 35.74
C ASP A 46 16.02 7.34 36.27
N GLY A 47 14.91 8.13 36.28
CA GLY A 47 14.63 9.27 37.20
C GLY A 47 13.36 10.11 36.87
N PRO A 48 12.65 10.75 37.83
CA PRO A 48 11.17 10.84 37.92
C PRO A 48 10.48 12.20 37.55
N PRO A 49 9.12 12.35 37.64
CA PRO A 49 8.31 13.16 36.70
C PRO A 49 7.49 14.32 37.39
N PRO A 50 6.35 14.85 36.86
CA PRO A 50 6.19 16.30 36.58
C PRO A 50 4.93 16.95 37.21
N ALA A 51 4.65 18.22 36.89
CA ALA A 51 3.45 18.95 37.33
C ALA A 51 2.53 19.40 36.18
N LYS A 52 1.23 19.29 36.44
CA LYS A 52 0.04 19.49 35.58
C LYS A 52 -0.30 20.96 35.30
N ARG A 53 -1.01 21.25 34.18
CA ARG A 53 -2.28 22.04 34.09
C ARG A 53 -2.68 22.34 32.63
N THR A 54 -3.81 21.79 32.17
CA THR A 54 -5.18 22.35 31.97
C THR A 54 -5.47 22.97 30.60
N THR A 55 -6.53 22.44 30.00
CA THR A 55 -7.08 22.61 28.65
C THR A 55 -8.17 23.70 28.59
N VAL A 56 -8.36 24.29 27.40
CA VAL A 56 -9.53 25.10 27.00
C VAL A 56 -9.88 24.73 25.53
N PRO A 57 -11.16 24.62 25.13
CA PRO A 57 -11.60 23.74 24.04
C PRO A 57 -11.63 24.41 22.66
N GLU A 58 -11.45 23.57 21.64
CA GLU A 58 -11.43 23.88 20.21
C GLU A 58 -12.86 23.80 19.61
N LYS A 59 -13.22 24.80 18.80
CA LYS A 59 -14.51 24.88 18.09
C LYS A 59 -14.36 24.27 16.69
N THR A 60 -15.15 23.25 16.43
CA THR A 60 -15.32 22.56 15.15
C THR A 60 -16.08 23.44 14.16
N VAL A 61 -15.55 23.62 12.94
CA VAL A 61 -16.26 24.21 11.80
C VAL A 61 -16.39 23.15 10.71
N LYS A 62 -17.63 22.83 10.32
CA LYS A 62 -17.96 21.91 9.21
C LYS A 62 -17.82 22.64 7.86
N PRO A 63 -17.28 22.01 6.80
CA PRO A 63 -17.28 22.58 5.46
C PRO A 63 -18.64 22.42 4.76
N SER A 64 -19.05 23.46 4.05
CA SER A 64 -20.29 23.57 3.27
C SER A 64 -20.19 22.90 1.90
N THR A 65 -21.29 22.32 1.48
CA THR A 65 -21.59 21.67 0.19
C THR A 65 -21.62 22.66 -0.98
N SER A 66 -20.90 22.36 -2.07
CA SER A 66 -21.22 22.88 -3.41
C SER A 66 -21.03 21.78 -4.46
N ASP A 67 -22.16 21.40 -5.07
CA ASP A 67 -22.37 20.70 -6.34
C ASP A 67 -21.60 19.38 -6.59
N ASP A 68 -21.98 18.33 -5.87
CA ASP A 68 -21.71 16.93 -6.25
C ASP A 68 -22.52 16.59 -7.51
N VAL A 69 -21.90 16.69 -8.69
CA VAL A 69 -22.47 16.10 -9.89
C VAL A 69 -22.27 14.59 -9.83
N ALA A 70 -23.25 13.88 -9.26
CA ALA A 70 -23.36 12.42 -9.40
C ALA A 70 -23.66 12.10 -10.87
N LEU A 71 -22.64 11.69 -11.63
CA LEU A 71 -22.82 11.34 -13.03
C LEU A 71 -23.45 9.95 -13.15
N PRO A 72 -24.46 9.75 -14.03
CA PRO A 72 -24.88 8.41 -14.41
C PRO A 72 -23.70 7.68 -15.07
N VAL A 73 -23.48 6.42 -14.67
CA VAL A 73 -22.54 5.52 -15.35
C VAL A 73 -23.18 5.16 -16.70
N GLY A 74 -22.54 5.63 -17.76
CA GLY A 74 -23.12 5.64 -19.10
C GLY A 74 -22.29 6.46 -20.05
N TYR A 75 -21.02 6.12 -20.24
CA TYR A 75 -20.14 6.86 -21.14
C TYR A 75 -20.07 6.14 -22.50
N PRO A 76 -20.77 6.63 -23.54
CA PRO A 76 -20.88 5.95 -24.84
C PRO A 76 -19.60 6.01 -25.69
N LEU A 77 -18.44 6.28 -25.08
CA LEU A 77 -17.16 6.29 -25.76
C LEU A 77 -16.54 4.90 -25.71
N VAL A 78 -16.67 4.21 -26.83
CA VAL A 78 -16.03 2.90 -27.04
C VAL A 78 -15.44 2.91 -28.45
N GLU A 79 -14.47 3.75 -28.73
CA GLU A 79 -13.62 3.49 -29.89
C GLU A 79 -12.61 2.42 -29.48
N ASP A 80 -12.12 1.63 -30.44
CA ASP A 80 -11.04 0.70 -30.17
C ASP A 80 -9.79 1.49 -29.77
N ARG A 81 -9.12 1.08 -28.70
CA ARG A 81 -7.95 1.78 -28.15
C ARG A 81 -6.85 0.77 -27.84
N ASP A 82 -5.62 1.22 -28.04
CA ASP A 82 -4.41 0.53 -27.59
C ASP A 82 -3.46 1.55 -26.98
N VAL A 83 -3.29 1.46 -25.67
CA VAL A 83 -2.70 2.50 -24.82
C VAL A 83 -1.41 1.98 -24.24
N TRP A 84 -0.32 2.69 -24.49
CA TRP A 84 1.00 2.34 -23.93
C TRP A 84 1.53 3.46 -23.06
N GLU A 85 2.06 3.09 -21.90
CA GLU A 85 2.63 4.03 -20.94
C GLU A 85 3.86 3.45 -20.28
N THR A 86 4.84 4.31 -20.00
CA THR A 86 5.98 3.96 -19.16
C THR A 86 5.70 4.43 -17.74
N VAL A 87 6.11 3.60 -16.78
CA VAL A 87 6.02 3.88 -15.35
C VAL A 87 7.41 4.23 -14.86
N ARG A 88 7.52 5.35 -14.16
CA ARG A 88 8.78 5.89 -13.64
C ARG A 88 8.64 6.24 -12.17
N ALA A 89 9.72 6.12 -11.40
CA ALA A 89 9.78 6.56 -10.02
C ALA A 89 11.12 7.27 -9.80
N MET A 90 11.11 8.43 -9.12
CA MET A 90 12.31 9.27 -8.96
C MET A 90 13.03 9.58 -10.29
N GLY A 91 12.30 9.65 -11.42
CA GLY A 91 12.85 9.86 -12.77
C GLY A 91 13.40 8.60 -13.47
N HIS A 92 13.55 7.48 -12.76
CA HIS A 92 14.04 6.21 -13.31
C HIS A 92 12.91 5.34 -13.84
N LYS A 93 13.18 4.55 -14.88
CA LYS A 93 12.22 3.58 -15.43
C LYS A 93 11.98 2.45 -14.45
N LEU A 94 10.72 2.27 -14.07
CA LEU A 94 10.27 1.22 -13.15
C LEU A 94 9.50 0.12 -13.88
N GLY A 95 8.88 0.45 -15.01
CA GLY A 95 8.07 -0.49 -15.76
C GLY A 95 7.27 0.13 -16.89
N HIS A 96 6.23 -0.59 -17.29
CA HIS A 96 5.30 -0.17 -18.33
C HIS A 96 3.91 -0.79 -18.11
N GLN A 97 2.92 -0.22 -18.80
CA GLN A 97 1.57 -0.75 -18.84
C GLN A 97 0.97 -0.61 -20.23
N ASN A 98 0.07 -1.54 -20.54
CA ASN A 98 -0.74 -1.53 -21.73
C ASN A 98 -2.21 -1.70 -21.38
N VAL A 99 -3.09 -0.93 -22.02
CA VAL A 99 -4.54 -1.18 -22.00
C VAL A 99 -5.10 -1.19 -23.39
N ARG A 100 -5.94 -2.19 -23.65
CA ARG A 100 -6.73 -2.29 -24.87
C ARG A 100 -8.19 -2.26 -24.54
N VAL A 101 -8.93 -1.46 -25.30
CA VAL A 101 -10.39 -1.41 -25.24
C VAL A 101 -10.88 -1.82 -26.62
N ARG A 102 -11.78 -2.80 -26.69
CA ARG A 102 -12.35 -3.27 -27.95
C ARG A 102 -13.85 -3.46 -27.84
N ARG A 103 -14.57 -3.15 -28.92
CA ARG A 103 -15.97 -3.59 -29.09
C ARG A 103 -16.00 -5.07 -29.46
N VAL A 104 -16.87 -5.82 -28.80
CA VAL A 104 -17.11 -7.23 -29.12
C VAL A 104 -18.61 -7.45 -29.18
N THR A 105 -19.09 -8.11 -30.23
CA THR A 105 -20.48 -8.61 -30.28
C THR A 105 -20.43 -10.10 -29.96
N ASP A 106 -20.90 -10.50 -28.77
CA ASP A 106 -20.95 -11.90 -28.33
C ASP A 106 -22.39 -12.30 -28.03
N GLY A 107 -22.86 -13.41 -28.63
CA GLY A 107 -24.25 -13.88 -28.48
C GLY A 107 -25.34 -12.85 -28.85
N GLY A 108 -25.04 -11.88 -29.71
CA GLY A 108 -25.96 -10.80 -30.10
C GLY A 108 -26.02 -9.62 -29.12
N ARG A 109 -25.19 -9.60 -28.08
CA ARG A 109 -25.02 -8.45 -27.17
C ARG A 109 -23.76 -7.67 -27.54
N ASP A 110 -23.90 -6.36 -27.59
CA ASP A 110 -22.80 -5.44 -27.82
C ASP A 110 -22.09 -5.13 -26.49
N GLU A 111 -20.88 -5.65 -26.33
CA GLU A 111 -20.05 -5.55 -25.12
C GLU A 111 -18.74 -4.79 -25.40
N VAL A 112 -18.13 -4.31 -24.33
CA VAL A 112 -16.80 -3.72 -24.30
C VAL A 112 -15.87 -4.70 -23.59
N ARG A 113 -14.77 -5.07 -24.24
CA ARG A 113 -13.71 -5.84 -23.61
C ARG A 113 -12.53 -4.92 -23.30
N ILE A 114 -12.11 -4.94 -22.04
CA ILE A 114 -10.93 -4.21 -21.58
C ILE A 114 -9.88 -5.24 -21.20
N GLU A 115 -8.67 -5.09 -21.71
CA GLU A 115 -7.50 -5.88 -21.34
C GLU A 115 -6.43 -4.93 -20.83
N SER A 116 -5.85 -5.22 -19.67
CA SER A 116 -4.77 -4.44 -19.09
C SER A 116 -3.61 -5.34 -18.72
N THR A 117 -2.40 -4.94 -19.06
CA THR A 117 -1.18 -5.58 -18.57
C THR A 117 -0.24 -4.54 -17.97
N SER A 118 0.47 -4.89 -16.91
CA SER A 118 1.54 -4.08 -16.36
C SER A 118 2.70 -4.95 -15.95
N HIS A 119 3.91 -4.44 -16.19
CA HIS A 119 5.15 -5.03 -15.77
C HIS A 119 5.97 -3.98 -15.03
N ALA A 120 6.56 -4.36 -13.91
CA ALA A 120 7.55 -3.56 -13.22
C ALA A 120 8.69 -4.44 -12.73
N ALA A 121 9.89 -3.89 -12.72
CA ALA A 121 11.07 -4.56 -12.21
C ALA A 121 12.02 -3.56 -11.53
N PHE A 122 12.53 -3.95 -10.37
CA PHE A 122 13.43 -3.15 -9.53
C PHE A 122 14.29 -4.07 -8.66
N LEU A 123 15.27 -3.49 -7.97
CA LEU A 123 16.03 -4.17 -6.93
C LEU A 123 15.45 -3.83 -5.56
N ARG A 124 15.53 -4.78 -4.63
CA ARG A 124 15.26 -4.59 -3.21
C ARG A 124 16.47 -5.12 -2.45
N PHE A 125 17.32 -4.22 -1.96
CA PHE A 125 18.60 -4.57 -1.32
C PHE A 125 19.45 -5.51 -2.20
N GLY A 126 19.59 -5.14 -3.47
CA GLY A 126 20.34 -5.88 -4.50
C GLY A 126 19.62 -7.12 -5.06
N GLN A 127 18.49 -7.54 -4.50
CA GLN A 127 17.73 -8.68 -5.01
C GLN A 127 16.72 -8.23 -6.08
N PRO A 128 16.68 -8.86 -7.27
CA PRO A 128 15.73 -8.50 -8.31
C PRO A 128 14.31 -8.91 -7.92
N VAL A 129 13.38 -7.99 -8.11
CA VAL A 129 11.94 -8.18 -7.91
C VAL A 129 11.23 -7.78 -9.19
N ALA A 130 10.28 -8.61 -9.62
CA ALA A 130 9.41 -8.32 -10.75
C ALA A 130 7.95 -8.51 -10.36
N ILE A 131 7.11 -7.63 -10.88
CA ILE A 131 5.66 -7.61 -10.62
C ILE A 131 4.98 -7.61 -11.97
N ASN A 132 4.08 -8.57 -12.14
CA ASN A 132 3.24 -8.64 -13.33
C ASN A 132 1.78 -8.57 -12.90
N THR A 133 0.99 -7.78 -13.60
CA THR A 133 -0.46 -7.77 -13.43
C THR A 133 -1.12 -7.89 -14.79
N ALA A 134 -2.13 -8.74 -14.88
CA ALA A 134 -2.99 -8.87 -16.04
C ALA A 134 -4.44 -8.75 -15.59
N LEU A 135 -5.22 -7.90 -16.25
CA LEU A 135 -6.65 -7.77 -16.01
C LEU A 135 -7.42 -7.88 -17.31
N THR A 136 -8.62 -8.46 -17.22
CA THR A 136 -9.62 -8.42 -18.27
C THR A 136 -10.96 -8.05 -17.66
N SER A 137 -11.77 -7.24 -18.35
CA SER A 137 -13.18 -7.05 -18.01
C SER A 137 -14.08 -7.13 -19.24
N ARG A 138 -15.32 -7.54 -18.98
CA ARG A 138 -16.44 -7.38 -19.89
C ARG A 138 -17.40 -6.39 -19.29
N GLU A 139 -17.73 -5.38 -20.06
CA GLU A 139 -18.59 -4.28 -19.64
C GLU A 139 -19.64 -4.02 -20.72
N THR A 140 -20.79 -3.48 -20.34
CA THR A 140 -21.79 -3.01 -21.29
C THR A 140 -21.32 -1.73 -21.99
N ARG A 141 -21.99 -1.32 -23.08
CA ARG A 141 -21.65 -0.06 -23.80
C ARG A 141 -21.79 1.21 -22.97
N ASP A 142 -22.61 1.17 -21.93
CA ASP A 142 -22.78 2.21 -20.93
C ASP A 142 -21.75 2.10 -19.78
N GLY A 143 -20.77 1.19 -19.87
CA GLY A 143 -19.66 1.08 -18.91
C GLY A 143 -20.02 0.39 -17.61
N ARG A 144 -21.09 -0.43 -17.60
CA ARG A 144 -21.45 -1.26 -16.44
C ARG A 144 -20.69 -2.58 -16.50
N LEU A 145 -20.07 -2.94 -15.38
CA LEU A 145 -19.32 -4.17 -15.25
C LEU A 145 -20.24 -5.40 -15.32
N ILE A 146 -19.86 -6.39 -16.14
CA ILE A 146 -20.50 -7.71 -16.19
C ILE A 146 -19.65 -8.68 -15.37
N ASP A 147 -18.38 -8.82 -15.74
CA ASP A 147 -17.38 -9.60 -15.02
C ASP A 147 -15.97 -9.12 -15.32
N PHE A 148 -15.04 -9.53 -14.46
CA PHE A 148 -13.62 -9.30 -14.65
C PHE A 148 -12.80 -10.48 -14.15
N GLU A 149 -11.55 -10.51 -14.60
CA GLU A 149 -10.50 -11.32 -14.01
C GLU A 149 -9.25 -10.47 -13.83
N ALA A 150 -8.58 -10.60 -12.69
CA ALA A 150 -7.31 -9.97 -12.37
C ALA A 150 -6.34 -11.04 -11.91
N THR A 151 -5.12 -11.03 -12.42
CA THR A 151 -4.02 -11.88 -11.97
C THR A 151 -2.85 -11.00 -11.60
N GLN A 152 -2.34 -11.17 -10.38
CA GLN A 152 -1.15 -10.49 -9.89
C GLN A 152 -0.09 -11.53 -9.53
N THR A 153 1.08 -11.39 -10.15
CA THR A 153 2.24 -12.25 -9.87
C THR A 153 3.28 -11.43 -9.13
N LEU A 154 3.44 -11.77 -7.85
CA LEU A 154 4.44 -11.23 -6.97
C LEU A 154 5.17 -12.42 -6.32
N GLY A 155 6.23 -12.91 -6.99
CA GLY A 155 6.89 -14.16 -6.63
C GLY A 155 6.32 -15.41 -7.34
N PRO A 156 6.50 -16.62 -6.79
CA PRO A 156 6.28 -17.88 -7.51
C PRO A 156 4.81 -18.27 -7.70
N SER A 157 3.92 -17.81 -6.82
CA SER A 157 2.49 -18.17 -6.84
C SER A 157 1.64 -16.94 -7.16
N PRO A 158 0.94 -16.88 -8.29
CA PRO A 158 0.07 -15.76 -8.62
C PRO A 158 -1.19 -15.76 -7.75
N THR A 159 -1.69 -14.56 -7.46
CA THR A 159 -3.04 -14.35 -6.93
C THR A 159 -3.97 -14.01 -8.08
N ARG A 160 -5.12 -14.69 -8.16
CA ARG A 160 -6.14 -14.51 -9.19
C ARG A 160 -7.47 -14.13 -8.55
N THR A 161 -8.10 -13.09 -9.04
CA THR A 161 -9.40 -12.60 -8.60
C THR A 161 -10.35 -12.59 -9.78
N ARG A 162 -11.47 -13.29 -9.66
CA ARG A 162 -12.58 -13.23 -10.62
C ARG A 162 -13.75 -12.52 -9.98
N GLY A 163 -14.33 -11.57 -10.68
CA GLY A 163 -15.54 -10.88 -10.21
C GLY A 163 -16.69 -11.04 -11.18
N ARG A 164 -17.91 -11.19 -10.66
CA ARG A 164 -19.15 -11.17 -11.45
C ARG A 164 -20.21 -10.35 -10.74
N VAL A 165 -20.87 -9.48 -11.50
CA VAL A 165 -22.02 -8.71 -11.01
C VAL A 165 -23.29 -9.54 -11.20
N GLU A 166 -24.05 -9.73 -10.12
CA GLU A 166 -25.39 -10.33 -10.16
C GLU A 166 -26.33 -9.50 -9.26
N GLY A 167 -27.33 -8.86 -9.87
CA GLY A 167 -28.25 -7.99 -9.15
C GLY A 167 -27.54 -6.78 -8.51
N ASP A 168 -27.69 -6.65 -7.19
CA ASP A 168 -27.10 -5.59 -6.35
C ASP A 168 -25.80 -6.01 -5.67
N ARG A 169 -25.13 -7.06 -6.19
CA ARG A 169 -23.92 -7.64 -5.61
C ARG A 169 -22.83 -7.86 -6.66
N LEU A 170 -21.59 -7.66 -6.23
CA LEU A 170 -20.39 -8.11 -6.93
C LEU A 170 -19.78 -9.28 -6.13
N TYR A 171 -19.77 -10.45 -6.74
CA TYR A 171 -19.19 -11.67 -6.18
C TYR A 171 -17.75 -11.78 -6.64
N LEU A 172 -16.82 -11.82 -5.68
CA LEU A 172 -15.39 -12.00 -5.93
C LEU A 172 -14.96 -13.41 -5.51
N GLU A 173 -14.34 -14.14 -6.42
CA GLU A 173 -13.61 -15.37 -6.14
C GLU A 173 -12.12 -15.08 -6.22
N ILE A 174 -11.41 -15.17 -5.09
CA ILE A 174 -9.99 -14.91 -5.00
C ILE A 174 -9.27 -16.23 -4.72
N THR A 175 -8.38 -16.61 -5.61
CA THR A 175 -7.57 -17.82 -5.54
C THR A 175 -6.10 -17.45 -5.52
N GLY A 176 -5.36 -17.91 -4.53
CA GLY A 176 -3.94 -17.66 -4.40
C GLY A 176 -3.39 -18.48 -3.24
N GLN A 177 -2.10 -18.82 -3.26
CA GLN A 177 -1.43 -19.49 -2.14
C GLN A 177 -2.15 -20.80 -1.69
N GLY A 178 -2.69 -21.55 -2.67
CA GLY A 178 -3.40 -22.82 -2.42
C GLY A 178 -4.79 -22.69 -1.77
N GLN A 179 -5.28 -21.47 -1.56
CA GLN A 179 -6.59 -21.19 -0.98
C GLN A 179 -7.52 -20.54 -2.01
N LYS A 180 -8.82 -20.74 -1.80
CA LYS A 180 -9.89 -20.08 -2.54
C LYS A 180 -10.84 -19.43 -1.54
N ARG A 181 -11.15 -18.16 -1.74
CA ARG A 181 -12.11 -17.40 -0.93
C ARG A 181 -13.15 -16.72 -1.81
N THR A 182 -14.33 -16.53 -1.26
CA THR A 182 -15.40 -15.75 -1.89
C THR A 182 -15.71 -14.54 -1.01
N VAL A 183 -15.83 -13.37 -1.63
CA VAL A 183 -16.20 -12.11 -0.99
C VAL A 183 -17.39 -11.52 -1.73
N GLU A 184 -18.35 -10.98 -1.01
CA GLU A 184 -19.50 -10.30 -1.58
C GLU A 184 -19.41 -8.81 -1.27
N LEU A 185 -19.47 -7.99 -2.32
CA LEU A 185 -19.48 -6.54 -2.19
C LEU A 185 -20.85 -5.99 -2.58
N PRO A 186 -21.39 -5.00 -1.86
CA PRO A 186 -22.52 -4.21 -2.34
C PRO A 186 -22.18 -3.59 -3.69
N TRP A 187 -23.08 -3.73 -4.66
CA TRP A 187 -22.90 -3.20 -6.01
C TRP A 187 -24.16 -2.45 -6.44
N SER A 188 -23.97 -1.35 -7.14
CA SER A 188 -25.05 -0.52 -7.65
C SER A 188 -24.78 -0.13 -9.10
N GLU A 189 -25.81 0.34 -9.79
CA GLU A 189 -25.65 0.88 -11.15
C GLU A 189 -24.75 2.12 -11.22
N ARG A 190 -24.37 2.71 -10.07
CA ARG A 190 -23.42 3.83 -9.97
C ARG A 190 -21.97 3.39 -9.84
N ASP A 191 -21.72 2.11 -9.59
CA ASP A 191 -20.38 1.55 -9.53
C ASP A 191 -19.89 1.27 -10.96
N GLY A 192 -18.79 1.92 -11.33
CA GLY A 192 -18.19 1.76 -12.65
C GLY A 192 -17.11 0.66 -12.68
N GLY A 193 -16.81 0.19 -13.90
CA GLY A 193 -15.79 -0.83 -14.16
C GLY A 193 -14.34 -0.33 -14.14
N LEU A 194 -13.48 -1.02 -14.90
CA LEU A 194 -12.02 -0.87 -14.83
C LEU A 194 -11.49 0.44 -15.42
N GLN A 195 -12.29 1.26 -16.09
CA GLN A 195 -11.81 2.52 -16.69
C GLN A 195 -12.71 3.70 -16.30
N THR A 196 -13.35 3.63 -15.13
CA THR A 196 -14.38 4.58 -14.70
C THR A 196 -13.93 6.05 -14.74
N VAL A 197 -12.73 6.36 -14.22
CA VAL A 197 -12.19 7.72 -14.23
C VAL A 197 -11.95 8.18 -15.66
N GLU A 198 -11.25 7.38 -16.45
CA GLU A 198 -10.93 7.67 -17.84
C GLU A 198 -12.15 7.87 -18.72
N PHE A 199 -13.11 6.95 -18.67
CA PHE A 199 -14.33 7.08 -19.45
C PHE A 199 -15.14 8.31 -19.04
N SER A 200 -15.09 8.70 -17.75
CA SER A 200 -15.66 9.98 -17.31
C SER A 200 -14.98 11.18 -17.95
N LEU A 201 -13.65 11.19 -17.97
CA LEU A 201 -12.85 12.29 -18.53
C LEU A 201 -13.03 12.40 -20.05
N LEU A 202 -13.02 11.28 -20.78
CA LEU A 202 -13.19 11.25 -22.23
C LEU A 202 -14.61 11.66 -22.64
N ALA A 203 -15.63 11.21 -21.92
CA ALA A 203 -17.02 11.53 -22.26
C ALA A 203 -17.40 12.96 -21.98
N ARG A 204 -16.79 13.53 -20.95
CA ARG A 204 -16.94 14.94 -20.64
C ARG A 204 -15.59 15.44 -20.16
N PRO A 205 -14.75 16.04 -21.02
CA PRO A 205 -13.53 16.67 -20.57
C PRO A 205 -13.84 17.70 -19.48
N MET A 206 -13.04 17.70 -18.40
CA MET A 206 -13.29 18.58 -17.25
C MET A 206 -12.93 20.03 -17.59
N ARG A 207 -13.60 20.98 -16.92
CA ARG A 207 -13.24 22.40 -16.95
C ARG A 207 -12.60 22.83 -15.62
N PRO A 208 -11.72 23.83 -15.62
CA PRO A 208 -11.18 24.41 -14.38
C PRO A 208 -12.26 24.70 -13.33
N GLY A 209 -12.02 24.27 -12.09
CA GLY A 209 -12.95 24.39 -10.96
C GLY A 209 -14.01 23.27 -10.86
N GLU A 210 -14.18 22.43 -11.88
CA GLU A 210 -15.12 21.31 -11.83
C GLU A 210 -14.67 20.23 -10.84
N THR A 211 -15.61 19.69 -10.06
CA THR A 211 -15.40 18.50 -9.23
C THR A 211 -16.35 17.39 -9.65
N ARG A 212 -15.89 16.14 -9.63
CA ARG A 212 -16.72 14.95 -9.82
C ARG A 212 -16.44 13.92 -8.74
N THR A 213 -17.48 13.20 -8.36
CA THR A 213 -17.41 12.05 -7.46
C THR A 213 -17.88 10.82 -8.23
N LEU A 214 -17.02 9.81 -8.33
CA LEU A 214 -17.22 8.56 -9.04
C LEU A 214 -17.09 7.38 -8.05
N ARG A 215 -17.59 6.21 -8.43
CA ARG A 215 -17.29 4.95 -7.72
C ARG A 215 -16.68 3.97 -8.70
N GLY A 216 -15.49 3.48 -8.40
CA GLY A 216 -14.72 2.61 -9.29
C GLY A 216 -14.27 1.33 -8.60
N LEU A 217 -14.28 0.22 -9.34
CA LEU A 217 -13.73 -1.05 -8.89
C LEU A 217 -12.20 -0.99 -8.78
N MET A 218 -11.65 -1.54 -7.69
CA MET A 218 -10.22 -1.78 -7.49
C MET A 218 -9.96 -3.28 -7.33
N PRO A 219 -9.85 -4.05 -8.43
CA PRO A 219 -9.68 -5.50 -8.44
C PRO A 219 -8.57 -6.05 -7.55
N VAL A 220 -7.40 -5.41 -7.55
CA VAL A 220 -6.23 -5.86 -6.78
C VAL A 220 -6.41 -5.60 -5.28
N PHE A 221 -7.18 -4.56 -4.95
CA PHE A 221 -7.57 -4.25 -3.58
C PHE A 221 -8.82 -5.01 -3.14
N HIS A 222 -9.49 -5.75 -4.02
CA HIS A 222 -10.72 -6.50 -3.73
C HIS A 222 -11.88 -5.65 -3.17
N GLN A 223 -11.93 -4.36 -3.51
CA GLN A 223 -12.96 -3.43 -3.04
C GLN A 223 -13.36 -2.42 -4.13
N THR A 224 -14.37 -1.61 -3.82
CA THR A 224 -14.69 -0.38 -4.59
C THR A 224 -14.15 0.84 -3.85
N ALA A 225 -13.80 1.88 -4.59
CA ALA A 225 -13.35 3.15 -4.04
C ALA A 225 -14.26 4.29 -4.51
N THR A 226 -14.49 5.25 -3.61
CA THR A 226 -15.08 6.54 -4.00
C THR A 226 -13.96 7.44 -4.51
N VAL A 227 -14.04 7.84 -5.78
CA VAL A 227 -13.01 8.65 -6.43
C VAL A 227 -13.50 10.07 -6.58
N ARG A 228 -12.86 11.01 -5.89
CA ARG A 228 -13.10 12.45 -6.07
C ARG A 228 -12.02 13.01 -7.00
N ILE A 229 -12.43 13.63 -8.10
CA ILE A 229 -11.53 14.34 -9.01
C ILE A 229 -11.89 15.82 -9.08
N THR A 230 -10.89 16.69 -8.99
CA THR A 230 -11.07 18.15 -8.98
C THR A 230 -10.13 18.79 -10.00
N ALA A 231 -10.70 19.43 -11.02
CA ALA A 231 -9.94 20.18 -12.01
C ALA A 231 -9.48 21.51 -11.40
N ARG A 232 -8.18 21.76 -11.45
CA ARG A 232 -7.54 23.00 -11.01
C ARG A 232 -7.40 23.94 -12.20
N GLY A 233 -6.17 24.29 -12.57
CA GLY A 233 -5.86 25.14 -13.72
C GLY A 233 -5.03 24.42 -14.77
N TYR A 234 -4.81 25.09 -15.89
CA TYR A 234 -3.84 24.65 -16.89
C TYR A 234 -2.43 25.05 -16.48
N GLU A 235 -1.48 24.12 -16.61
CA GLU A 235 -0.06 24.36 -16.34
C GLU A 235 0.81 23.75 -17.43
N GLU A 236 2.05 24.23 -17.55
CA GLU A 236 3.06 23.63 -18.42
C GLU A 236 3.62 22.37 -17.77
N VAL A 237 3.52 21.25 -18.48
CA VAL A 237 3.87 19.92 -17.98
C VAL A 237 4.94 19.32 -18.88
N GLN A 238 6.07 18.95 -18.28
CA GLN A 238 7.09 18.16 -18.96
C GLN A 238 6.59 16.73 -19.18
N LEU A 239 6.52 16.32 -20.45
CA LEU A 239 6.30 14.95 -20.93
C LEU A 239 7.63 14.39 -21.46
N LEU A 240 7.61 13.15 -21.99
CA LEU A 240 8.79 12.53 -22.58
C LEU A 240 9.23 13.22 -23.89
N ASP A 241 8.27 13.73 -24.66
CA ASP A 241 8.45 14.30 -26.00
C ASP A 241 8.45 15.84 -26.03
N GLY A 242 8.41 16.49 -24.86
CA GLY A 242 8.43 17.95 -24.75
C GLY A 242 7.52 18.48 -23.66
N VAL A 243 7.24 19.78 -23.70
CA VAL A 243 6.36 20.45 -22.74
C VAL A 243 4.99 20.68 -23.39
N LYS A 244 3.91 20.35 -22.68
CA LYS A 244 2.53 20.63 -23.10
C LYS A 244 1.78 21.37 -22.02
N ARG A 245 0.88 22.26 -22.42
CA ARG A 245 -0.06 22.91 -21.51
C ARG A 245 -1.26 21.99 -21.27
N LEU A 246 -1.40 21.48 -20.06
CA LEU A 246 -2.41 20.46 -19.70
C LEU A 246 -3.22 20.91 -18.48
N LEU A 247 -4.46 20.43 -18.36
CA LEU A 247 -5.29 20.67 -17.19
C LEU A 247 -4.84 19.75 -16.05
N ARG A 248 -4.45 20.35 -14.92
CA ARG A 248 -4.18 19.61 -13.67
C ARG A 248 -5.49 19.18 -13.03
N VAL A 249 -5.65 17.89 -12.80
CA VAL A 249 -6.79 17.28 -12.11
C VAL A 249 -6.26 16.52 -10.89
N GLU A 250 -6.61 16.98 -9.70
CA GLU A 250 -6.31 16.25 -8.47
C GLU A 250 -7.30 15.10 -8.32
N SER A 251 -6.82 13.94 -7.86
CA SER A 251 -7.63 12.75 -7.60
C SER A 251 -7.40 12.22 -6.20
N SER A 252 -8.47 11.81 -5.53
CA SER A 252 -8.44 11.16 -4.21
C SER A 252 -9.32 9.91 -4.27
N PHE A 253 -8.74 8.74 -4.07
CA PHE A 253 -9.46 7.47 -3.98
C PHE A 253 -9.68 7.14 -2.50
N LEU A 254 -10.92 7.29 -2.03
CA LEU A 254 -11.33 6.92 -0.68
C LEU A 254 -11.72 5.43 -0.64
N LEU A 255 -11.00 4.67 0.17
CA LEU A 255 -11.19 3.23 0.38
C LEU A 255 -12.19 2.94 1.50
N SER A 256 -12.59 1.69 1.64
CA SER A 256 -13.62 1.25 2.61
C SER A 256 -13.21 1.47 4.08
N ASP A 257 -11.92 1.47 4.37
CA ASP A 257 -11.35 1.70 5.71
C ASP A 257 -11.12 3.19 6.03
N GLY A 258 -11.54 4.09 5.14
CA GLY A 258 -11.37 5.54 5.28
C GLY A 258 -10.01 6.07 4.83
N GLN A 259 -9.08 5.21 4.41
CA GLN A 259 -7.81 5.65 3.85
C GLN A 259 -7.98 6.23 2.44
N THR A 260 -7.07 7.13 2.08
CA THR A 260 -7.03 7.78 0.76
C THR A 260 -5.77 7.42 0.00
N ILE A 261 -5.90 7.30 -1.32
CA ILE A 261 -4.80 7.30 -2.27
C ILE A 261 -4.94 8.56 -3.12
N ASP A 262 -4.02 9.48 -2.92
CA ASP A 262 -4.03 10.80 -3.55
C ASP A 262 -3.10 10.83 -4.77
N GLY A 263 -3.46 11.63 -5.75
CA GLY A 263 -2.75 11.68 -7.02
C GLY A 263 -3.11 12.90 -7.85
N THR A 264 -2.37 13.07 -8.94
CA THR A 264 -2.60 14.10 -9.94
C THR A 264 -2.65 13.47 -11.33
N LEU A 265 -3.62 13.88 -12.14
CA LEU A 265 -3.69 13.61 -13.57
C LEU A 265 -3.46 14.91 -14.36
N TRP A 266 -2.75 14.82 -15.47
CA TRP A 266 -2.65 15.91 -16.43
C TRP A 266 -3.33 15.50 -17.73
N ILE A 267 -4.44 16.19 -18.03
CA ILE A 267 -5.32 15.86 -19.14
C ILE A 267 -5.31 16.93 -20.22
N ASP A 268 -5.50 16.52 -21.47
CA ASP A 268 -5.66 17.43 -22.60
C ASP A 268 -7.12 17.90 -22.77
N GLU A 269 -7.37 18.73 -23.80
CA GLU A 269 -8.70 19.27 -24.09
C GLU A 269 -9.74 18.22 -24.50
N ARG A 270 -9.29 17.01 -24.87
CA ARG A 270 -10.13 15.86 -25.23
C ARG A 270 -10.40 14.94 -24.04
N GLY A 271 -9.87 15.28 -22.87
CA GLY A 271 -9.99 14.46 -21.65
C GLY A 271 -8.99 13.31 -21.60
N GLU A 272 -7.95 13.33 -22.44
CA GLU A 272 -6.93 12.30 -22.47
C GLU A 272 -5.85 12.57 -21.41
N THR A 273 -5.65 11.63 -20.48
CA THR A 273 -4.55 11.71 -19.51
C THR A 273 -3.23 11.37 -20.18
N LEU A 274 -2.31 12.33 -20.18
CA LEU A 274 -0.98 12.18 -20.76
C LEU A 274 0.11 11.92 -19.71
N LYS A 275 -0.14 12.33 -18.47
CA LYS A 275 0.74 12.08 -17.34
C LYS A 275 -0.07 11.85 -16.07
N THR A 276 0.43 11.02 -15.16
CA THR A 276 -0.03 11.02 -13.77
C THR A 276 1.10 11.04 -12.78
N LEU A 277 0.76 11.38 -11.54
CA LEU A 277 1.58 11.27 -10.35
C LEU A 277 0.73 10.63 -9.25
N VAL A 278 1.24 9.61 -8.59
CA VAL A 278 0.70 9.14 -7.31
C VAL A 278 1.44 9.90 -6.22
N GLU A 279 0.72 10.61 -5.35
CA GLU A 279 1.34 11.35 -4.25
C GLU A 279 1.88 10.35 -3.21
N GLY A 280 3.07 10.61 -2.67
CA GLY A 280 3.85 9.59 -1.95
C GLY A 280 4.46 8.55 -2.91
N ALA A 281 4.66 7.32 -2.44
CA ALA A 281 5.12 6.18 -3.26
C ALA A 281 6.34 6.46 -4.16
N LEU A 282 7.40 7.10 -3.63
CA LEU A 282 8.58 7.48 -4.44
C LEU A 282 8.26 8.37 -5.67
N ARG A 283 7.21 9.20 -5.56
CA ARG A 283 6.69 10.07 -6.63
C ARG A 283 6.52 9.29 -7.93
N GLN A 284 5.77 8.21 -7.87
CA GLN A 284 5.56 7.37 -9.04
C GLN A 284 4.78 8.13 -10.10
N GLU A 285 5.38 8.27 -11.27
CA GLU A 285 4.81 8.95 -12.43
C GLU A 285 4.50 7.95 -13.54
N THR A 286 3.49 8.24 -14.33
CA THR A 286 3.27 7.53 -15.60
C THR A 286 3.21 8.52 -16.73
N TYR A 287 3.73 8.11 -17.88
CA TYR A 287 3.79 8.93 -19.09
C TYR A 287 3.18 8.15 -20.24
N ARG A 288 2.22 8.78 -20.92
CA ARG A 288 1.75 8.32 -22.21
C ARG A 288 2.92 8.27 -23.20
N CYS A 289 3.09 7.15 -23.89
CA CYS A 289 4.10 7.00 -24.93
C CYS A 289 3.67 6.00 -26.02
N GLY A 290 4.54 5.83 -27.03
CA GLY A 290 4.40 4.77 -28.01
C GLY A 290 4.81 3.40 -27.43
N ARG A 291 4.42 2.32 -28.11
CA ARG A 291 4.72 0.95 -27.70
C ARG A 291 6.22 0.70 -27.50
N ASP A 292 7.05 1.20 -28.40
CA ASP A 292 8.50 0.93 -28.36
C ASP A 292 9.16 1.63 -27.15
N GLU A 293 8.79 2.89 -26.86
CA GLU A 293 9.24 3.59 -25.64
C GLU A 293 8.76 2.89 -24.36
N ALA A 294 7.51 2.42 -24.34
CA ALA A 294 6.99 1.69 -23.19
C ALA A 294 7.79 0.39 -22.94
N LEU A 295 8.04 -0.38 -23.99
CA LEU A 295 8.72 -1.68 -23.93
C LEU A 295 10.26 -1.60 -23.85
N ASP A 296 10.85 -0.42 -23.97
CA ASP A 296 12.31 -0.27 -23.81
C ASP A 296 12.76 -0.75 -22.41
N GLU A 297 13.66 -1.72 -22.34
CA GLU A 297 14.14 -2.26 -21.07
C GLU A 297 15.34 -1.45 -20.51
N GLN A 298 15.79 -0.39 -21.19
CA GLN A 298 16.90 0.42 -20.73
C GLN A 298 16.64 1.00 -19.33
N GLY A 299 17.51 0.64 -18.38
CA GLY A 299 17.41 1.07 -16.98
C GLY A 299 16.35 0.35 -16.15
N LEU A 300 15.54 -0.52 -16.74
CA LEU A 300 14.57 -1.35 -16.02
C LEU A 300 15.29 -2.31 -15.07
N GLY A 301 14.77 -2.50 -13.85
CA GLY A 301 15.38 -3.41 -12.87
C GLY A 301 16.69 -2.91 -12.25
N THR A 302 17.09 -1.65 -12.49
CA THR A 302 18.34 -1.08 -11.94
C THR A 302 18.13 -0.27 -10.66
N LEU A 303 16.91 0.23 -10.45
CA LEU A 303 16.57 1.06 -9.28
C LEU A 303 16.46 0.19 -8.02
N ASP A 304 17.31 0.43 -7.02
CA ASP A 304 17.18 -0.23 -5.72
C ASP A 304 16.23 0.54 -4.79
N ILE A 305 14.98 0.09 -4.78
CA ILE A 305 13.93 0.69 -3.98
C ILE A 305 14.10 0.37 -2.50
N GLY A 306 14.69 -0.79 -2.17
CA GLY A 306 15.03 -1.14 -0.79
C GLY A 306 15.96 -0.09 -0.17
N LEU A 307 17.02 0.30 -0.89
CA LEU A 307 17.94 1.33 -0.43
C LEU A 307 17.35 2.75 -0.49
N LEU A 308 16.64 3.10 -1.57
CA LEU A 308 16.06 4.44 -1.73
C LEU A 308 14.91 4.75 -0.76
N SER A 309 14.25 3.71 -0.25
CA SER A 309 13.20 3.85 0.75
C SER A 309 13.73 4.09 2.17
N MET A 310 15.03 3.88 2.42
CA MET A 310 15.61 4.05 3.74
C MET A 310 15.58 5.51 4.19
N VAL A 311 15.19 5.73 5.45
CA VAL A 311 15.15 7.06 6.05
C VAL A 311 16.46 7.29 6.80
N ALA A 312 17.38 8.00 6.16
CA ALA A 312 18.69 8.32 6.73
C ALA A 312 18.57 9.23 7.95
N LEU A 313 19.42 8.98 8.94
CA LEU A 313 19.64 9.83 10.11
C LEU A 313 21.00 10.51 10.02
N GLU A 314 21.07 11.74 10.51
CA GLU A 314 22.34 12.46 10.64
C GLU A 314 23.25 11.84 11.70
N ARG A 315 22.69 11.15 12.70
CA ARG A 315 23.42 10.63 13.86
C ARG A 315 23.02 9.21 14.18
N ARG A 316 24.00 8.42 14.65
CA ARG A 316 23.78 7.08 15.19
C ARG A 316 22.92 7.14 16.45
N ILE A 317 22.01 6.18 16.59
CA ILE A 317 21.33 5.90 17.87
C ILE A 317 22.16 4.86 18.65
N PRO A 318 22.62 5.15 19.88
CA PRO A 318 23.29 4.16 20.70
C PRO A 318 22.28 3.12 21.22
N TRP A 319 22.62 1.84 21.10
CA TRP A 319 21.81 0.72 21.61
C TRP A 319 20.31 0.83 21.25
N PRO A 320 19.97 1.04 19.96
CA PRO A 320 18.65 1.47 19.52
C PRO A 320 17.54 0.53 20.00
N HIS A 321 17.74 -0.79 19.88
CA HIS A 321 16.77 -1.81 20.26
C HIS A 321 16.67 -2.02 21.78
N ALA A 322 17.56 -1.43 22.56
CA ALA A 322 17.57 -1.51 24.01
C ALA A 322 17.19 -0.20 24.72
N SER A 323 17.02 0.88 23.96
CA SER A 323 16.57 2.18 24.47
C SER A 323 15.19 2.05 25.14
N ARG A 324 15.02 2.76 26.26
CA ARG A 324 13.72 2.86 26.96
C ARG A 324 12.82 3.88 26.30
N ARG A 325 13.39 4.98 25.82
CA ARG A 325 12.66 6.06 25.17
C ARG A 325 13.50 6.75 24.12
N ILE A 326 12.90 7.06 22.97
CA ILE A 326 13.52 7.95 21.99
C ILE A 326 12.48 8.97 21.54
N ARG A 327 12.91 10.24 21.43
CA ARG A 327 12.11 11.28 20.78
C ARG A 327 12.66 11.62 19.42
N TYR A 328 11.76 11.76 18.46
CA TYR A 328 12.07 12.12 17.08
C TYR A 328 11.30 13.36 16.66
N ARG A 329 11.89 14.16 15.77
CA ARG A 329 11.14 15.06 14.90
C ARG A 329 10.97 14.38 13.55
N ALA A 330 9.73 14.12 13.17
CA ALA A 330 9.36 13.67 11.83
C ALA A 330 8.96 14.87 10.98
N SER A 331 9.39 14.88 9.72
CA SER A 331 8.94 15.86 8.72
C SER A 331 8.66 15.18 7.39
N LEU A 332 7.61 15.64 6.69
CA LEU A 332 7.29 15.20 5.33
C LEU A 332 7.44 16.38 4.36
N ALA A 333 7.90 16.12 3.15
CA ALA A 333 7.95 17.14 2.10
C ALA A 333 6.53 17.56 1.68
N ASP A 334 5.60 16.60 1.66
CA ASP A 334 4.18 16.81 1.46
C ASP A 334 3.37 15.92 2.43
N GLY A 335 2.23 16.43 2.89
CA GLY A 335 1.38 15.77 3.89
C GLY A 335 1.78 16.01 5.35
N ASP A 336 0.93 15.49 6.25
CA ASP A 336 1.04 15.66 7.70
C ASP A 336 1.56 14.40 8.40
N PRO A 337 2.78 14.42 8.98
CA PRO A 337 3.30 13.26 9.72
C PRO A 337 2.42 12.91 10.93
N ALA A 338 1.70 13.86 11.53
CA ALA A 338 0.83 13.56 12.66
C ALA A 338 -0.38 12.69 12.27
N ALA A 339 -0.79 12.73 10.99
CA ALA A 339 -1.82 11.87 10.43
C ALA A 339 -1.28 10.52 9.92
N ALA A 340 0.05 10.41 9.73
CA ALA A 340 0.69 9.20 9.20
C ALA A 340 1.14 8.22 10.31
N PHE A 341 1.54 8.72 11.47
CA PHE A 341 1.97 7.90 12.61
C PHE A 341 0.84 7.64 13.59
N VAL A 342 0.81 6.44 14.18
CA VAL A 342 -0.25 6.03 15.12
C VAL A 342 0.19 6.27 16.56
N SER A 343 -0.70 6.85 17.39
CA SER A 343 -0.47 6.96 18.84
C SER A 343 -1.00 5.72 19.58
N GLY A 344 -0.36 5.36 20.69
CA GLY A 344 -0.70 4.22 21.55
C GLY A 344 0.26 4.10 22.73
N PHE A 345 0.31 2.91 23.35
CA PHE A 345 1.15 2.67 24.54
C PHE A 345 2.66 2.77 24.27
N SER A 346 3.12 2.43 23.07
CA SER A 346 4.53 2.45 22.68
C SER A 346 4.93 3.71 21.91
N GLN A 347 3.98 4.58 21.54
CA GLN A 347 4.26 5.76 20.72
C GLN A 347 3.24 6.88 20.98
N GLN A 348 3.69 8.11 21.16
CA GLN A 348 2.83 9.31 21.09
C GLN A 348 3.25 10.19 19.94
N VAL A 349 2.25 10.79 19.28
CA VAL A 349 2.43 11.68 18.15
C VAL A 349 1.87 13.04 18.52
N LYS A 350 2.69 14.09 18.40
CA LYS A 350 2.30 15.47 18.65
C LYS A 350 2.56 16.29 17.39
N SER A 351 1.49 16.81 16.77
CA SER A 351 1.64 17.73 15.64
C SER A 351 2.41 19.00 16.07
N LEU A 352 3.35 19.41 15.23
CA LEU A 352 4.09 20.68 15.33
C LEU A 352 3.71 21.64 14.19
N GLY A 353 2.73 21.27 13.37
CA GLY A 353 2.34 21.98 12.15
C GLY A 353 1.99 21.01 11.02
N PRO A 354 1.64 21.51 9.81
CA PRO A 354 1.12 20.69 8.72
C PRO A 354 2.13 19.71 8.11
N HIS A 355 3.43 19.87 8.38
CA HIS A 355 4.50 19.06 7.79
C HIS A 355 5.50 18.54 8.83
N SER A 356 5.19 18.66 10.13
CA SER A 356 6.12 18.27 11.20
C SER A 356 5.39 17.73 12.42
N ALA A 357 5.94 16.68 13.03
CA ALA A 357 5.44 16.10 14.27
C ALA A 357 6.59 15.68 15.19
N GLU A 358 6.37 15.75 16.50
CA GLU A 358 7.23 15.12 17.50
C GLU A 358 6.68 13.72 17.79
N LEU A 359 7.54 12.71 17.71
CA LEU A 359 7.23 11.32 18.05
C LEU A 359 7.95 10.97 19.35
N THR A 360 7.25 10.44 20.34
CA THR A 360 7.85 9.83 21.54
C THR A 360 7.61 8.34 21.52
N VAL A 361 8.66 7.55 21.33
CA VAL A 361 8.59 6.08 21.25
C VAL A 361 9.15 5.47 22.53
N LEU A 362 8.42 4.51 23.12
CA LEU A 362 8.75 3.85 24.37
C LEU A 362 8.91 2.34 24.20
N ALA A 363 9.87 1.77 24.90
CA ALA A 363 9.86 0.36 25.24
C ALA A 363 8.67 0.08 26.17
N VAL A 364 7.80 -0.86 25.80
CA VAL A 364 6.67 -1.29 26.63
C VAL A 364 6.99 -2.67 27.19
N ARG A 365 6.82 -2.84 28.50
CA ARG A 365 6.93 -4.14 29.20
C ARG A 365 5.69 -4.38 30.06
N PRO A 366 5.28 -5.64 30.33
CA PRO A 366 4.08 -5.92 31.12
C PRO A 366 4.23 -5.55 32.60
N ASP A 367 5.43 -5.70 33.15
CA ASP A 367 5.77 -5.43 34.55
C ASP A 367 6.06 -3.95 34.85
N GLU A 368 6.20 -3.12 33.82
CA GLU A 368 6.43 -1.69 33.98
C GLU A 368 5.12 -0.89 34.04
N PRO A 369 5.10 0.29 34.71
CA PRO A 369 3.93 1.16 34.72
C PRO A 369 3.55 1.60 33.30
N LYS A 370 2.24 1.74 33.05
CA LYS A 370 1.72 2.31 31.81
C LYS A 370 2.06 3.81 31.77
N ALA A 371 3.14 4.16 31.08
CA ALA A 371 3.65 5.54 31.01
C ALA A 371 2.85 6.42 30.04
N LEU A 372 2.23 5.82 29.03
CA LEU A 372 1.38 6.49 28.04
C LEU A 372 -0.08 6.05 28.20
N PRO A 373 -1.05 6.95 27.90
CA PRO A 373 -2.45 6.58 27.93
C PRO A 373 -2.73 5.50 26.87
N ALA A 374 -3.61 4.57 27.22
CA ALA A 374 -4.24 3.71 26.23
C ALA A 374 -5.02 4.59 25.24
N ASP A 375 -5.02 4.22 23.96
CA ASP A 375 -6.15 4.62 23.15
C ASP A 375 -7.36 3.81 23.65
N ALA A 376 -8.41 4.52 24.10
CA ALA A 376 -9.60 3.92 24.66
C ALA A 376 -10.32 2.99 23.66
N ASN A 377 -10.04 3.15 22.37
CA ASN A 377 -10.61 2.35 21.29
C ASN A 377 -9.69 1.20 20.82
N ASP A 378 -8.51 1.02 21.44
CA ASP A 378 -7.50 0.05 20.99
C ASP A 378 -7.49 -1.24 21.84
N ALA A 379 -8.66 -1.69 22.29
CA ALA A 379 -8.81 -2.98 22.96
C ALA A 379 -8.78 -4.14 21.94
N PRO A 380 -8.32 -5.35 22.32
CA PRO A 380 -8.33 -6.50 21.44
C PRO A 380 -9.76 -6.88 21.06
N THR A 381 -9.92 -7.24 19.79
CA THR A 381 -11.17 -7.70 19.20
C THR A 381 -11.16 -9.22 19.03
N PRO A 382 -12.32 -9.87 18.80
CA PRO A 382 -12.35 -11.29 18.44
C PRO A 382 -11.47 -11.63 17.21
N ASP A 383 -11.26 -10.66 16.33
CA ASP A 383 -10.48 -10.84 15.10
C ASP A 383 -8.97 -10.87 15.36
N ASP A 384 -8.53 -10.35 16.51
CA ASP A 384 -7.15 -10.49 16.97
C ASP A 384 -6.86 -11.89 17.54
N LEU A 385 -7.88 -12.73 17.71
CA LEU A 385 -7.77 -14.13 18.12
C LEU A 385 -8.09 -15.10 16.98
N ALA A 386 -9.02 -14.74 16.11
CA ALA A 386 -9.49 -15.62 15.05
C ALA A 386 -8.40 -15.91 13.99
N PRO A 387 -8.38 -17.13 13.43
CA PRO A 387 -7.58 -17.41 12.24
C PRO A 387 -8.12 -16.63 11.03
N ASN A 388 -7.26 -16.32 10.08
CA ASN A 388 -7.65 -15.76 8.78
C ASN A 388 -6.68 -16.18 7.67
N SER A 389 -6.90 -15.72 6.44
CA SER A 389 -6.14 -16.14 5.25
C SER A 389 -4.63 -15.86 5.29
N ARG A 390 -4.16 -14.97 6.19
CA ARG A 390 -2.73 -14.65 6.36
C ARG A 390 -2.17 -15.13 7.70
N ILE A 391 -3.03 -15.25 8.71
CA ILE A 391 -2.70 -15.65 10.07
C ILE A 391 -3.52 -16.90 10.40
N GLN A 392 -3.15 -18.04 9.80
CA GLN A 392 -3.82 -19.33 9.98
C GLN A 392 -3.44 -19.98 11.32
N SER A 393 -3.92 -19.44 12.43
CA SER A 393 -3.67 -19.96 13.79
C SER A 393 -4.29 -21.35 14.05
N ASP A 394 -5.17 -21.81 13.16
CA ASP A 394 -5.79 -23.13 13.18
C ASP A 394 -5.03 -24.19 12.37
N ASP A 395 -4.02 -23.81 11.57
CA ASP A 395 -3.18 -24.71 10.80
C ASP A 395 -2.39 -25.68 11.73
N GLN A 396 -2.34 -26.96 11.34
CA GLN A 396 -1.76 -28.01 12.18
C GLN A 396 -0.26 -27.79 12.46
N GLN A 397 0.49 -27.32 11.46
CA GLN A 397 1.92 -27.06 11.61
C GLN A 397 2.16 -25.85 12.51
N VAL A 398 1.39 -24.77 12.31
CA VAL A 398 1.44 -23.57 13.17
C VAL A 398 1.16 -23.93 14.63
N ARG A 399 0.09 -24.70 14.89
CA ARG A 399 -0.26 -25.16 16.25
C ARG A 399 0.82 -26.05 16.86
N SER A 400 1.45 -26.91 16.06
CA SER A 400 2.54 -27.77 16.54
C SER A 400 3.77 -26.95 16.93
N MET A 401 4.14 -25.95 16.13
CA MET A 401 5.25 -25.04 16.44
C MET A 401 4.96 -24.22 17.69
N ALA A 402 3.75 -23.67 17.81
CA ALA A 402 3.32 -22.88 18.96
C ALA A 402 3.41 -23.69 20.27
N ARG A 403 2.87 -24.91 20.29
CA ARG A 403 2.94 -25.81 21.45
C ARG A 403 4.37 -26.16 21.85
N ALA A 404 5.23 -26.41 20.87
CA ALA A 404 6.64 -26.69 21.12
C ALA A 404 7.36 -25.46 21.73
N ALA A 405 7.06 -24.27 21.23
CA ALA A 405 7.65 -23.03 21.73
C ALA A 405 7.29 -22.74 23.19
N VAL A 406 6.04 -23.03 23.60
CA VAL A 406 5.53 -22.69 24.94
C VAL A 406 5.64 -23.82 25.96
N GLU A 407 6.36 -24.91 25.66
CA GLU A 407 6.51 -26.04 26.58
C GLU A 407 7.07 -25.56 27.95
N GLY A 408 6.36 -25.90 29.02
CA GLY A 408 6.72 -25.51 30.38
C GLY A 408 6.49 -24.03 30.74
N LYS A 409 5.90 -23.22 29.86
CA LYS A 409 5.54 -21.81 30.13
C LYS A 409 4.12 -21.70 30.69
N ARG A 410 3.92 -20.81 31.66
CA ARG A 410 2.62 -20.66 32.33
C ARG A 410 2.00 -19.28 32.15
N GLY A 411 2.80 -18.22 32.21
CA GLY A 411 2.32 -16.85 32.04
C GLY A 411 2.22 -16.42 30.57
N ASP A 412 1.28 -15.55 30.25
CA ASP A 412 1.07 -15.04 28.89
C ASP A 412 2.31 -14.30 28.37
N TRP A 413 3.00 -13.54 29.23
CA TRP A 413 4.27 -12.93 28.88
C TRP A 413 5.38 -13.94 28.60
N GLU A 414 5.50 -14.98 29.43
CA GLU A 414 6.49 -16.05 29.22
C GLU A 414 6.27 -16.78 27.91
N LYS A 415 5.00 -17.02 27.56
CA LYS A 415 4.61 -17.60 26.26
C LYS A 415 4.98 -16.66 25.13
N ALA A 416 4.62 -15.38 25.20
CA ALA A 416 4.89 -14.39 24.17
C ALA A 416 6.41 -14.30 23.84
N VAL A 417 7.26 -14.23 24.87
CA VAL A 417 8.73 -14.23 24.71
C VAL A 417 9.25 -15.53 24.12
N ALA A 418 8.71 -16.68 24.55
CA ALA A 418 9.12 -17.98 24.03
C ALA A 418 8.73 -18.16 22.55
N LEU A 419 7.54 -17.69 22.17
CA LEU A 419 7.04 -17.70 20.79
C LEU A 419 7.92 -16.83 19.87
N GLU A 420 8.21 -15.59 20.28
CA GLU A 420 9.08 -14.68 19.52
C GLU A 420 10.46 -15.29 19.27
N ARG A 421 11.08 -15.84 20.33
CA ARG A 421 12.38 -16.51 20.23
C ARG A 421 12.31 -17.73 19.32
N TYR A 422 11.27 -18.55 19.44
CA TYR A 422 11.12 -19.73 18.61
C TYR A 422 11.04 -19.36 17.12
N VAL A 423 10.27 -18.33 16.77
CA VAL A 423 10.18 -17.85 15.37
C VAL A 423 11.53 -17.35 14.89
N HIS A 424 12.22 -16.52 15.68
CA HIS A 424 13.57 -16.02 15.38
C HIS A 424 14.55 -17.16 15.08
N GLU A 425 14.51 -18.23 15.88
CA GLU A 425 15.40 -19.37 15.77
C GLU A 425 15.03 -20.34 14.65
N ASN A 426 13.80 -20.31 14.11
CA ASN A 426 13.32 -21.30 13.13
C ASN A 426 13.12 -20.75 11.71
N ILE A 427 13.25 -19.45 11.47
CA ILE A 427 13.30 -18.89 10.12
C ILE A 427 14.77 -18.63 9.75
N HIS A 428 15.29 -19.39 8.79
CA HIS A 428 16.72 -19.41 8.47
C HIS A 428 17.07 -18.73 7.14
N ASP A 429 16.17 -18.82 6.16
CA ASP A 429 16.39 -18.29 4.82
C ASP A 429 15.71 -16.92 4.67
N LYS A 430 16.50 -15.84 4.74
CA LYS A 430 16.04 -14.45 4.54
C LYS A 430 15.81 -14.12 3.06
N ASN A 431 15.00 -14.93 2.37
CA ASN A 431 14.73 -14.79 0.95
C ASN A 431 13.70 -13.68 0.69
N LEU A 432 14.11 -12.61 -0.01
CA LEU A 432 13.27 -11.46 -0.37
C LEU A 432 12.32 -11.73 -1.57
N SER A 433 12.39 -12.91 -2.20
CA SER A 433 11.55 -13.26 -3.36
C SER A 433 10.14 -13.69 -3.01
N GLN A 434 9.88 -14.02 -1.73
CA GLN A 434 8.54 -14.28 -1.21
C GLN A 434 8.02 -12.97 -0.65
N ALA A 435 7.10 -12.32 -1.37
CA ALA A 435 6.40 -11.19 -0.81
C ALA A 435 5.06 -11.67 -0.25
N LEU A 436 4.92 -11.59 1.08
CA LEU A 436 3.65 -11.78 1.79
C LEU A 436 3.17 -13.24 1.83
N ALA A 437 4.07 -14.17 2.16
CA ALA A 437 3.67 -15.56 2.43
C ALA A 437 2.75 -15.61 3.66
N SER A 438 1.79 -16.52 3.65
CA SER A 438 0.88 -16.74 4.77
C SER A 438 1.57 -17.50 5.92
N ALA A 439 1.11 -17.35 7.16
CA ALA A 439 1.74 -18.00 8.31
C ALA A 439 1.92 -19.53 8.14
N ALA A 440 0.96 -20.20 7.52
CA ALA A 440 1.06 -21.63 7.24
C ALA A 440 2.17 -21.98 6.23
N GLU A 441 2.38 -21.15 5.21
CA GLU A 441 3.48 -21.33 4.24
C GLU A 441 4.83 -21.09 4.90
N VAL A 442 4.94 -20.07 5.76
CA VAL A 442 6.16 -19.81 6.55
C VAL A 442 6.46 -20.96 7.50
N ALA A 443 5.44 -21.50 8.18
CA ALA A 443 5.59 -22.64 9.09
C ALA A 443 6.15 -23.90 8.39
N ARG A 444 5.89 -24.06 7.09
CA ARG A 444 6.42 -25.15 6.25
C ARG A 444 7.78 -24.83 5.66
N SER A 445 7.95 -23.63 5.09
CA SER A 445 9.14 -23.24 4.34
C SER A 445 10.30 -22.80 5.23
N ARG A 446 10.02 -22.27 6.42
CA ARG A 446 11.02 -21.71 7.35
C ARG A 446 11.91 -20.63 6.70
N ALA A 447 11.33 -19.89 5.78
CA ALA A 447 11.97 -18.86 4.98
C ALA A 447 11.11 -17.59 4.95
N GLY A 448 11.74 -16.43 4.88
CA GLY A 448 11.08 -15.14 4.70
C GLY A 448 11.78 -13.98 5.37
N ASP A 449 11.24 -12.78 5.19
CA ASP A 449 11.72 -11.55 5.79
C ASP A 449 10.90 -11.17 7.04
N CYS A 450 10.96 -9.91 7.46
CA CYS A 450 10.16 -9.35 8.55
C CYS A 450 8.65 -9.64 8.43
N THR A 451 8.11 -9.71 7.21
CA THR A 451 6.70 -9.97 6.97
C THR A 451 6.32 -11.38 7.45
N GLU A 452 7.10 -12.37 7.01
CA GLU A 452 6.91 -13.78 7.36
C GLU A 452 7.13 -14.04 8.86
N HIS A 453 8.11 -13.36 9.47
CA HIS A 453 8.31 -13.41 10.92
C HIS A 453 7.08 -12.90 11.67
N ALA A 454 6.54 -11.76 11.27
CA ALA A 454 5.43 -11.12 11.96
C ALA A 454 4.11 -11.90 11.81
N VAL A 455 3.80 -12.45 10.62
CA VAL A 455 2.57 -13.25 10.45
C VAL A 455 2.68 -14.60 11.15
N LEU A 456 3.85 -15.25 11.15
CA LEU A 456 4.03 -16.53 11.83
C LEU A 456 3.95 -16.34 13.35
N LEU A 457 4.61 -15.32 13.91
CA LEU A 457 4.53 -15.01 15.34
C LEU A 457 3.09 -14.68 15.75
N ALA A 458 2.36 -13.88 14.97
CA ALA A 458 0.96 -13.58 15.25
C ALA A 458 0.09 -14.87 15.23
N ALA A 459 0.32 -15.77 14.28
CA ALA A 459 -0.46 -17.01 14.17
C ALA A 459 -0.18 -17.97 15.33
N MET A 460 1.08 -18.11 15.74
CA MET A 460 1.46 -18.93 16.88
C MET A 460 0.94 -18.34 18.20
N ALA A 461 0.94 -17.01 18.36
CA ALA A 461 0.35 -16.34 19.52
C ALA A 461 -1.16 -16.59 19.62
N ARG A 462 -1.90 -16.40 18.51
CA ARG A 462 -3.34 -16.70 18.45
C ARG A 462 -3.65 -18.18 18.73
N ALA A 463 -2.79 -19.09 18.28
CA ALA A 463 -2.94 -20.53 18.55
C ALA A 463 -2.83 -20.88 20.04
N GLU A 464 -2.13 -20.06 20.82
CA GLU A 464 -1.99 -20.19 22.28
C GLU A 464 -2.95 -19.29 23.07
N GLY A 465 -3.95 -18.71 22.39
CA GLY A 465 -5.01 -17.90 23.00
C GLY A 465 -4.62 -16.46 23.32
N LEU A 466 -3.49 -15.97 22.79
CA LEU A 466 -3.04 -14.59 22.97
C LEU A 466 -3.57 -13.73 21.80
N PRO A 467 -4.31 -12.63 22.06
CA PRO A 467 -4.68 -11.72 20.99
C PRO A 467 -3.41 -11.13 20.35
N ALA A 468 -3.32 -11.20 19.03
CA ALA A 468 -2.16 -10.74 18.29
C ALA A 468 -2.53 -10.10 16.96
N ARG A 469 -1.76 -9.08 16.58
CA ARG A 469 -1.90 -8.35 15.31
C ARG A 469 -0.54 -7.97 14.75
N VAL A 470 -0.49 -7.59 13.48
CA VAL A 470 0.75 -7.07 12.89
C VAL A 470 0.79 -5.54 13.03
N ALA A 471 1.99 -4.99 13.18
CA ALA A 471 2.26 -3.57 13.14
C ALA A 471 3.26 -3.28 12.01
N ILE A 472 3.02 -2.18 11.30
CA ILE A 472 3.80 -1.76 10.14
C ILE A 472 4.38 -0.38 10.44
N GLY A 473 5.63 -0.17 10.10
CA GLY A 473 6.33 1.03 10.50
C GLY A 473 7.76 1.09 10.01
N LEU A 474 8.65 1.64 10.82
CA LEU A 474 10.07 1.69 10.56
C LEU A 474 10.87 1.15 11.74
N VAL A 475 12.04 0.58 11.46
CA VAL A 475 12.99 0.12 12.47
C VAL A 475 14.39 0.62 12.16
N TYR A 476 15.14 0.99 13.20
CA TYR A 476 16.54 1.37 13.03
C TYR A 476 17.38 0.17 12.62
N VAL A 477 18.14 0.29 11.53
CA VAL A 477 19.04 -0.75 11.05
C VAL A 477 20.47 -0.43 11.50
N GLU A 478 21.11 -1.33 12.26
CA GLU A 478 22.43 -1.07 12.84
C GLU A 478 23.60 -1.16 11.82
N GLN A 479 23.41 -1.83 10.68
CA GLN A 479 24.47 -2.04 9.68
C GLN A 479 24.04 -1.88 8.21
N PRO A 480 23.46 -0.76 7.79
CA PRO A 480 23.32 -0.46 6.36
C PRO A 480 24.72 -0.19 5.76
N GLN A 481 25.02 -0.81 4.60
CA GLN A 481 26.29 -0.58 3.89
C GLN A 481 26.41 0.91 3.49
N GLU A 482 25.30 1.52 3.06
CA GLU A 482 24.98 2.96 3.02
C GLU A 482 23.45 3.07 2.85
N PRO A 483 22.75 4.08 3.39
CA PRO A 483 23.24 5.11 4.32
C PRO A 483 23.52 4.55 5.72
N ARG A 484 24.70 4.81 6.32
CA ARG A 484 25.22 4.17 7.56
C ARG A 484 24.31 4.16 8.79
N HIS A 485 23.38 5.10 8.91
CA HIS A 485 22.41 5.19 10.01
C HIS A 485 21.06 5.47 9.39
N ALA A 486 20.15 4.50 9.44
CA ALA A 486 18.88 4.65 8.79
C ALA A 486 17.79 3.78 9.40
N PHE A 487 16.57 4.24 9.20
CA PHE A 487 15.38 3.46 9.40
C PHE A 487 15.01 2.75 8.10
N GLY A 488 14.81 1.44 8.18
CA GLY A 488 14.15 0.66 7.12
C GLY A 488 12.67 0.49 7.47
N TYR A 489 11.80 0.42 6.47
CA TYR A 489 10.42 0.00 6.72
C TYR A 489 10.41 -1.38 7.37
N HIS A 490 9.51 -1.64 8.31
CA HIS A 490 9.47 -2.89 9.05
C HIS A 490 8.05 -3.39 9.28
N MET A 491 7.92 -4.70 9.50
CA MET A 491 6.70 -5.31 10.04
C MET A 491 7.06 -6.18 11.25
N TRP A 492 6.31 -6.02 12.33
CA TRP A 492 6.47 -6.78 13.57
C TRP A 492 5.10 -7.19 14.14
N THR A 493 5.09 -7.90 15.27
CA THR A 493 3.85 -8.37 15.92
C THR A 493 3.58 -7.57 17.18
N GLU A 494 2.32 -7.23 17.44
CA GLU A 494 1.87 -6.78 18.75
C GLU A 494 1.03 -7.88 19.39
N ILE A 495 1.37 -8.27 20.62
CA ILE A 495 0.66 -9.29 21.40
C ILE A 495 0.04 -8.61 22.62
N PHE A 496 -1.25 -8.85 22.86
CA PHE A 496 -1.96 -8.27 24.00
C PHE A 496 -1.69 -9.07 25.28
N VAL A 497 -1.04 -8.45 26.25
CA VAL A 497 -0.64 -9.07 27.52
C VAL A 497 -0.79 -8.03 28.63
N GLU A 498 -1.43 -8.35 29.75
CA GLU A 498 -1.59 -7.42 30.90
C GLU A 498 -2.18 -6.05 30.50
N ASP A 499 -3.30 -6.09 29.78
CA ASP A 499 -4.09 -4.93 29.34
C ASP A 499 -3.33 -3.91 28.48
N ARG A 500 -2.41 -4.38 27.64
CA ARG A 500 -1.67 -3.54 26.69
C ARG A 500 -1.19 -4.36 25.49
N TRP A 501 -1.10 -3.71 24.34
CA TRP A 501 -0.38 -4.23 23.18
C TRP A 501 1.12 -4.12 23.42
N ILE A 502 1.80 -5.26 23.51
CA ILE A 502 3.25 -5.34 23.65
C ILE A 502 3.86 -5.63 22.28
N PRO A 503 4.65 -4.71 21.73
CA PRO A 503 5.32 -4.96 20.47
C PRO A 503 6.48 -5.96 20.63
N MET A 504 6.56 -6.91 19.71
CA MET A 504 7.52 -8.01 19.67
C MET A 504 8.02 -8.18 18.24
N ASP A 505 9.32 -8.40 18.09
CA ASP A 505 9.99 -8.45 16.81
C ASP A 505 10.81 -9.74 16.70
N ALA A 506 10.19 -10.76 16.11
CA ALA A 506 10.83 -12.05 15.89
C ALA A 506 12.04 -11.97 14.93
N THR A 507 12.26 -10.87 14.21
CA THR A 507 13.52 -10.70 13.46
C THR A 507 14.72 -10.44 14.39
N LEU A 508 14.46 -9.98 15.62
CA LEU A 508 15.46 -9.71 16.65
C LEU A 508 15.45 -10.77 17.78
N GLY A 509 14.28 -11.28 18.18
CA GLY A 509 14.16 -12.35 19.18
C GLY A 509 14.53 -11.95 20.62
N LEU A 510 14.36 -10.66 20.97
CA LEU A 510 14.91 -10.08 22.21
C LEU A 510 13.99 -10.12 23.44
N GLY A 511 12.76 -10.61 23.33
CA GLY A 511 11.76 -10.51 24.39
C GLY A 511 11.11 -9.13 24.46
N GLY A 512 10.84 -8.52 23.30
CA GLY A 512 10.30 -7.16 23.16
C GLY A 512 11.26 -6.17 22.50
N ILE A 513 10.77 -4.97 22.22
CA ILE A 513 11.48 -3.93 21.46
C ILE A 513 11.82 -2.68 22.29
N GLY A 514 12.71 -1.85 21.76
CA GLY A 514 13.09 -0.53 22.31
C GLY A 514 12.44 0.65 21.57
N GLY A 515 12.89 1.88 21.83
CA GLY A 515 12.39 3.12 21.21
C GLY A 515 12.74 3.31 19.73
N ALA A 516 13.29 2.29 19.07
CA ALA A 516 13.78 2.33 17.69
C ALA A 516 12.82 1.67 16.67
N HIS A 517 11.54 1.54 17.02
CA HIS A 517 10.48 1.06 16.13
C HIS A 517 9.34 2.10 16.08
N LEU A 518 9.19 2.78 14.94
CA LEU A 518 8.20 3.83 14.74
C LEU A 518 6.98 3.27 14.02
N LYS A 519 5.80 3.38 14.61
CA LYS A 519 4.57 2.74 14.12
C LYS A 519 3.76 3.64 13.18
N LEU A 520 3.45 3.16 11.98
CA LEU A 520 2.59 3.82 10.99
C LEU A 520 1.19 3.20 10.95
N ALA A 521 1.08 1.89 11.16
CA ALA A 521 -0.18 1.18 11.09
C ALA A 521 -0.17 -0.10 11.93
N HIS A 522 -1.35 -0.68 12.13
CA HIS A 522 -1.51 -2.05 12.61
C HIS A 522 -2.76 -2.68 12.00
N ALA A 523 -2.80 -4.01 11.93
CA ALA A 523 -3.94 -4.75 11.40
C ALA A 523 -4.00 -6.18 11.92
N ASN A 524 -5.22 -6.70 12.10
CA ASN A 524 -5.46 -8.11 12.39
C ASN A 524 -5.42 -9.00 11.13
N LEU A 525 -5.39 -8.41 9.93
CA LEU A 525 -5.36 -9.03 8.60
C LEU A 525 -6.58 -9.90 8.23
N LYS A 526 -7.72 -9.74 8.89
CA LYS A 526 -8.94 -10.52 8.61
C LYS A 526 -9.57 -10.20 7.25
N ASP A 527 -9.55 -8.93 6.85
CA ASP A 527 -10.31 -8.46 5.70
C ASP A 527 -9.70 -8.85 4.34
N ALA A 528 -10.50 -8.70 3.29
CA ALA A 528 -10.12 -9.07 1.92
C ALA A 528 -8.88 -8.30 1.39
N ASP A 529 -8.49 -7.23 2.08
CA ASP A 529 -7.61 -6.20 1.57
C ASP A 529 -6.25 -6.26 2.26
N ALA A 530 -5.50 -7.34 1.99
CA ALA A 530 -4.17 -7.57 2.58
C ALA A 530 -3.18 -6.40 2.34
N MET A 531 -3.48 -5.51 1.40
CA MET A 531 -2.66 -4.36 1.01
C MET A 531 -3.03 -3.05 1.71
N ASN A 532 -4.26 -2.89 2.20
CA ASN A 532 -4.67 -1.64 2.86
C ASN A 532 -3.79 -1.28 4.07
N PRO A 533 -3.36 -2.24 4.92
CA PRO A 533 -2.49 -1.94 6.06
C PRO A 533 -1.15 -1.29 5.68
N PHE A 534 -0.69 -1.42 4.43
CA PHE A 534 0.56 -0.85 3.94
C PHE A 534 0.39 0.56 3.33
N LEU A 535 -0.83 1.04 3.14
CA LEU A 535 -1.07 2.38 2.57
C LEU A 535 -0.44 3.53 3.36
N PRO A 536 -0.39 3.52 4.71
CA PRO A 536 0.30 4.58 5.45
C PRO A 536 1.80 4.65 5.13
N VAL A 537 2.42 3.54 4.71
CA VAL A 537 3.81 3.54 4.24
C VAL A 537 3.96 4.34 2.96
N ILE A 538 3.04 4.18 1.99
CA ILE A 538 3.05 4.95 0.73
C ILE A 538 3.06 6.45 1.01
N LYS A 539 2.26 6.89 1.98
CA LYS A 539 2.13 8.31 2.33
C LYS A 539 3.42 8.91 2.85
N VAL A 540 4.38 8.12 3.33
CA VAL A 540 5.66 8.63 3.86
C VAL A 540 6.87 8.26 3.00
N LEU A 541 6.71 7.27 2.11
CA LEU A 541 7.77 6.69 1.29
C LEU A 541 8.43 7.71 0.36
N GLY A 542 9.74 7.90 0.55
CA GLY A 542 10.58 8.80 -0.26
C GLY A 542 10.54 10.28 0.14
N GLN A 543 9.81 10.63 1.21
CA GLN A 543 9.70 12.01 1.67
C GLN A 543 9.88 12.22 3.17
N LEU A 544 9.86 11.14 3.95
CA LEU A 544 10.08 11.20 5.39
C LEU A 544 11.53 11.56 5.74
N LYS A 545 11.66 12.55 6.62
CA LYS A 545 12.90 12.88 7.33
C LYS A 545 12.69 12.67 8.81
N LEU A 546 13.69 12.08 9.47
CA LEU A 546 13.72 11.86 10.91
C LEU A 546 14.96 12.52 11.52
N GLU A 547 14.75 13.23 12.61
CA GLU A 547 15.80 13.78 13.46
C GLU A 547 15.64 13.22 14.88
N VAL A 548 16.72 12.72 15.47
CA VAL A 548 16.71 12.25 16.86
C VAL A 548 16.86 13.45 17.80
N LEU A 549 15.87 13.68 18.64
CA LEU A 549 15.85 14.79 19.61
C LEU A 549 16.56 14.39 20.91
N ASP A 550 16.27 13.19 21.42
CA ASP A 550 16.96 12.56 22.56
C ASP A 550 16.70 11.06 22.62
N CYS A 551 17.55 10.34 23.36
CA CYS A 551 17.51 8.90 23.55
C CYS A 551 17.88 8.57 25.01
N GLU A 552 17.09 7.71 25.65
CA GLU A 552 17.26 7.23 27.03
C GLU A 552 17.41 5.70 27.09
#